data_AF-S5XRE2-F1
#
_entry.id   AF-S5XRE2-F1
#
_cell.length_a   1.000
_cell.length_b   1.000
_cell.length_c   1.000
_cell.angle_alpha   90.00
_cell.angle_beta   90.00
_cell.angle_gamma   90.00
#
_symmetry.space_group_name_H-M   'P 1'
#
loop_
_entity.id
_entity.type
_entity.pdbx_description
1 polymer ?
#
loop_
_entity_poly.entity_id
_entity_poly.type
_entity_poly.pdbx_seq_one_letter_code
_entity_poly.pdbx_strand_id
1 'polypeptide(L)'
;MPSKPCAVPGCRTVVEVGTVRCKRHRSVSDVPGKRGLPSGGWHGQAGNRHERGYGAAWDRLRIAILERDKRLCVLCIRSGRPVVAHSVDHIVPKSKGGTDDLDNLQSLCRPCHAAKTAREGSAAQGALKAEAQPSIGPDGRLIIPRDWGFSIPRGVRPSAIPLTIVCGPPASGKTTWVQERAGSGDKVIDLDEIKVRVGGVRYDQRTGIFRKAMAYRDMMIRSLADDVSGKAWLIVTAPTKAERLMWVEAMGPRSELMVIDAPEASCIERIRADAERAEVAAALIAAVRRWER
;
A
#
# COMPACT_ATOMS: atom_id res chain seq x y z
N MET A 1 -24.30 -28.15 42.48
CA MET A 1 -23.32 -28.40 41.39
C MET A 1 -22.04 -27.65 41.73
N PRO A 2 -20.86 -28.25 41.63
CA PRO A 2 -19.64 -27.56 42.02
C PRO A 2 -19.40 -26.36 41.10
N SER A 3 -18.99 -25.24 41.71
CA SER A 3 -18.84 -23.95 41.03
C SER A 3 -17.53 -23.28 41.42
N LYS A 4 -16.90 -22.57 40.50
CA LYS A 4 -15.61 -21.91 40.70
C LYS A 4 -15.65 -20.45 40.24
N PRO A 5 -14.80 -19.56 40.76
CA PRO A 5 -14.72 -18.18 40.28
C PRO A 5 -14.23 -18.12 38.82
N CYS A 6 -14.67 -17.08 38.11
CA CYS A 6 -14.21 -16.75 36.76
C CYS A 6 -12.69 -16.51 36.74
N ALA A 7 -11.98 -17.06 35.75
CA ALA A 7 -10.51 -16.99 35.68
C ALA A 7 -9.92 -15.62 35.26
N VAL A 8 -10.74 -14.55 35.16
CA VAL A 8 -10.27 -13.20 34.78
C VAL A 8 -9.96 -12.44 36.08
N PRO A 9 -8.72 -11.94 36.27
CA PRO A 9 -8.36 -11.19 37.47
C PRO A 9 -9.32 -10.04 37.75
N GLY A 10 -9.81 -9.93 38.97
CA GLY A 10 -10.79 -8.90 39.39
C GLY A 10 -12.26 -9.21 39.08
N CYS A 11 -12.56 -10.25 38.30
CA CYS A 11 -13.95 -10.67 38.07
C CYS A 11 -14.45 -11.57 39.21
N ARG A 12 -15.52 -11.13 39.90
CA ARG A 12 -16.11 -11.87 41.05
C ARG A 12 -17.25 -12.83 40.67
N THR A 13 -17.56 -12.98 39.38
CA THR A 13 -18.66 -13.84 38.93
C THR A 13 -18.29 -15.32 39.06
N VAL A 14 -19.20 -16.13 39.61
CA VAL A 14 -19.04 -17.58 39.78
C VAL A 14 -19.56 -18.31 38.53
N VAL A 15 -18.87 -19.38 38.13
CA VAL A 15 -19.20 -20.21 36.97
C VAL A 15 -19.27 -21.69 37.35
N GLU A 16 -20.01 -22.47 36.57
CA GLU A 16 -20.10 -23.92 36.72
C GLU A 16 -18.75 -24.60 36.43
N VAL A 17 -18.46 -25.70 37.14
CA VAL A 17 -17.28 -26.52 36.88
C VAL A 17 -17.35 -27.09 35.46
N GLY A 18 -16.30 -26.84 34.67
CA GLY A 18 -16.24 -27.10 33.23
C GLY A 18 -16.24 -25.82 32.38
N THR A 19 -16.70 -24.69 32.95
CA THR A 19 -16.62 -23.37 32.30
C THR A 19 -15.47 -22.56 32.91
N VAL A 20 -14.62 -21.94 32.09
CA VAL A 20 -13.44 -21.20 32.57
C VAL A 20 -13.77 -19.74 32.91
N ARG A 21 -14.71 -19.12 32.19
CA ARG A 21 -15.04 -17.70 32.30
C ARG A 21 -16.55 -17.44 32.26
N CYS A 22 -17.00 -16.35 32.89
CA CYS A 22 -18.43 -15.99 32.92
C CYS A 22 -18.92 -15.53 31.54
N LYS A 23 -20.24 -15.45 31.33
CA LYS A 23 -20.82 -15.06 30.03
C LYS A 23 -20.26 -13.74 29.46
N ARG A 24 -19.94 -12.77 30.32
CA ARG A 24 -19.31 -11.49 29.94
C ARG A 24 -17.87 -11.63 29.44
N HIS A 25 -17.14 -12.64 29.90
CA HIS A 25 -15.74 -12.90 29.53
C HIS A 25 -15.59 -14.18 28.71
N ARG A 26 -16.70 -14.73 28.21
CA ARG A 26 -16.74 -15.98 27.45
C ARG A 26 -16.20 -15.71 26.06
N SER A 27 -15.03 -16.27 25.74
CA SER A 27 -14.58 -16.34 24.35
C SER A 27 -15.19 -17.57 23.67
N VAL A 28 -15.18 -17.59 22.33
CA VAL A 28 -15.73 -18.69 21.51
C VAL A 28 -15.12 -20.06 21.88
N SER A 29 -13.93 -20.07 22.46
CA SER A 29 -13.19 -21.21 22.98
C SER A 29 -13.65 -21.76 24.34
N ASP A 30 -14.54 -21.08 25.07
CA ASP A 30 -14.97 -21.47 26.42
C ASP A 30 -16.25 -22.37 26.43
N VAL A 31 -16.66 -22.92 25.26
CA VAL A 31 -17.84 -23.79 25.11
C VAL A 31 -17.44 -25.28 25.24
N PRO A 32 -17.99 -26.04 26.21
CA PRO A 32 -17.69 -27.46 26.37
C PRO A 32 -18.15 -28.28 25.16
N GLY A 33 -17.30 -29.17 24.63
CA GLY A 33 -17.63 -30.07 23.52
C GLY A 33 -17.01 -29.71 22.16
N LYS A 34 -16.40 -28.52 21.99
CA LYS A 34 -15.60 -28.19 20.81
C LYS A 34 -14.10 -28.45 21.04
N ARG A 35 -13.72 -29.71 21.27
CA ARG A 35 -12.32 -30.15 21.15
C ARG A 35 -12.00 -30.25 19.65
N GLY A 36 -11.44 -29.18 19.06
CA GLY A 36 -10.99 -29.22 17.66
C GLY A 36 -11.06 -27.92 16.86
N LEU A 37 -11.29 -26.74 17.46
CA LEU A 37 -11.05 -25.47 16.75
C LEU A 37 -9.63 -24.97 17.06
N PRO A 38 -8.82 -24.61 16.06
CA PRO A 38 -7.47 -24.09 16.29
C PRO A 38 -7.54 -22.77 17.06
N SER A 39 -6.78 -22.69 18.14
CA SER A 39 -6.41 -21.47 18.84
C SER A 39 -5.79 -20.47 17.85
N GLY A 40 -6.32 -19.23 17.83
CA GLY A 40 -5.91 -18.12 16.96
C GLY A 40 -4.50 -17.58 17.24
N GLY A 41 -3.48 -18.40 16.99
CA GLY A 41 -2.21 -17.93 16.46
C GLY A 41 -2.33 -17.80 14.94
N TRP A 42 -1.38 -17.11 14.32
CA TRP A 42 -1.21 -17.05 12.86
C TRP A 42 -0.88 -18.43 12.28
N HIS A 43 -1.85 -19.34 12.29
CA HIS A 43 -1.88 -20.57 11.52
C HIS A 43 -3.24 -20.64 10.85
N GLY A 44 -3.20 -20.48 9.52
CA GLY A 44 -4.35 -20.20 8.70
C GLY A 44 -5.47 -21.23 8.80
N GLN A 45 -6.65 -20.78 8.39
CA GLN A 45 -7.52 -21.64 7.62
C GLN A 45 -6.73 -22.06 6.38
N ALA A 46 -6.03 -23.18 6.54
CA ALA A 46 -5.44 -23.92 5.46
C ALA A 46 -6.59 -24.49 4.64
N GLY A 47 -7.11 -23.69 3.72
CA GLY A 47 -7.66 -24.24 2.49
C GLY A 47 -6.65 -25.25 1.93
N ASN A 48 -7.15 -26.23 1.18
CA ASN A 48 -6.29 -27.28 0.63
C ASN A 48 -5.10 -26.62 -0.10
N ARG A 49 -3.95 -27.30 -0.20
CA ARG A 49 -2.70 -26.77 -0.81
C ARG A 49 -2.97 -26.02 -2.14
N HIS A 50 -3.99 -26.47 -2.87
CA HIS A 50 -4.52 -25.88 -4.10
C HIS A 50 -5.23 -24.52 -3.96
N GLU A 51 -5.98 -24.26 -2.87
CA GLU A 51 -6.75 -23.03 -2.66
C GLU A 51 -5.89 -21.82 -2.26
N ARG A 52 -4.64 -22.04 -1.80
CA ARG A 52 -3.70 -20.98 -1.41
C ARG A 52 -2.73 -20.57 -2.53
N GLY A 53 -2.94 -21.06 -3.75
CA GLY A 53 -2.08 -20.74 -4.91
C GLY A 53 -0.75 -21.49 -4.94
N TYR A 54 -0.65 -22.64 -4.26
CA TYR A 54 0.52 -23.53 -4.24
C TYR A 54 0.21 -24.85 -4.97
N GLY A 55 -0.28 -24.77 -6.21
CA GLY A 55 -0.51 -25.94 -7.07
C GLY A 55 0.79 -26.52 -7.65
N ALA A 56 0.69 -27.58 -8.47
CA ALA A 56 1.84 -28.19 -9.16
C ALA A 56 2.71 -27.18 -9.94
N ALA A 57 2.12 -26.07 -10.40
CA ALA A 57 2.83 -24.96 -11.01
C ALA A 57 3.84 -24.29 -10.07
N TRP A 58 3.48 -24.09 -8.80
CA TRP A 58 4.39 -23.54 -7.79
C TRP A 58 5.50 -24.51 -7.43
N ASP A 59 5.20 -25.80 -7.30
CA ASP A 59 6.24 -26.80 -6.99
C ASP A 59 7.28 -26.85 -8.13
N ARG A 60 6.86 -26.75 -9.40
CA ARG A 60 7.76 -26.60 -10.55
C ARG A 60 8.59 -25.32 -10.48
N LEU A 61 7.96 -24.17 -10.24
CA LEU A 61 8.65 -22.88 -10.11
C LEU A 61 9.65 -22.89 -8.96
N ARG A 62 9.28 -23.47 -7.81
CA ARG A 62 10.14 -23.61 -6.64
C ARG A 62 11.40 -24.41 -6.98
N ILE A 63 11.27 -25.53 -7.68
CA ILE A 63 12.41 -26.35 -8.10
C ILE A 63 13.29 -25.54 -9.06
N ALA A 64 12.71 -24.92 -10.09
CA ALA A 64 13.43 -24.11 -11.06
C ALA A 64 14.22 -22.96 -10.41
N ILE A 65 13.65 -22.28 -9.42
CA ILE A 65 14.31 -21.19 -8.70
C ILE A 65 15.42 -21.70 -7.79
N LEU A 66 15.20 -22.82 -7.09
CA LEU A 66 16.24 -23.45 -6.30
C LEU A 66 17.40 -23.92 -7.19
N GLU A 67 17.14 -24.45 -8.39
CA GLU A 67 18.19 -24.86 -9.33
C GLU A 67 18.94 -23.65 -9.90
N ARG A 68 18.22 -22.61 -10.33
CA ARG A 68 18.80 -21.33 -10.78
C ARG A 68 19.76 -20.74 -9.74
N ASP A 69 19.33 -20.73 -8.48
CA ASP A 69 20.09 -20.16 -7.37
C ASP A 69 21.11 -21.16 -6.78
N LYS A 70 21.34 -22.30 -7.45
CA LYS A 70 22.25 -23.39 -7.00
C LYS A 70 21.95 -23.89 -5.59
N ARG A 71 20.68 -23.81 -5.18
CA ARG A 71 20.14 -24.15 -3.86
C ARG A 71 20.76 -23.33 -2.72
N LEU A 72 21.30 -22.17 -3.05
CA LEU A 72 21.92 -21.26 -2.10
C LEU A 72 21.05 -20.02 -1.88
N CYS A 73 21.17 -19.44 -0.69
CA CYS A 73 20.51 -18.20 -0.33
C CYS A 73 21.14 -17.05 -1.11
N VAL A 74 20.37 -16.41 -1.98
CA VAL A 74 20.88 -15.34 -2.85
C VAL A 74 21.38 -14.13 -2.05
N LEU A 75 20.80 -13.84 -0.88
CA LEU A 75 21.23 -12.74 -0.02
C LEU A 75 22.55 -13.05 0.70
N CYS A 76 22.73 -14.29 1.14
CA CYS A 76 23.96 -14.69 1.81
C CYS A 76 25.12 -14.81 0.82
N ILE A 77 24.87 -15.30 -0.40
CA ILE A 77 25.86 -15.27 -1.51
C ILE A 77 26.32 -13.84 -1.79
N ARG A 78 25.39 -12.88 -1.94
CA ARG A 78 25.73 -11.46 -2.14
C ARG A 78 26.56 -10.87 -1.01
N SER A 79 26.46 -11.44 0.19
CA SER A 79 27.20 -11.03 1.39
C SER A 79 28.48 -11.84 1.61
N GLY A 80 28.95 -12.59 0.59
CA GLY A 80 30.18 -13.38 0.65
C GLY A 80 30.11 -14.63 1.55
N ARG A 81 28.91 -15.04 1.98
CA ARG A 81 28.70 -16.18 2.90
C ARG A 81 27.70 -17.15 2.29
N PRO A 82 28.10 -18.12 1.46
CA PRO A 82 27.16 -19.05 0.85
C PRO A 82 26.50 -19.92 1.92
N VAL A 83 25.17 -19.92 1.95
CA VAL A 83 24.35 -20.72 2.88
C VAL A 83 23.25 -21.39 2.08
N VAL A 84 22.89 -22.63 2.42
CA VAL A 84 21.82 -23.38 1.74
C VAL A 84 20.47 -22.65 1.91
N ALA A 85 19.72 -22.52 0.81
CA ALA A 85 18.37 -21.98 0.84
C ALA A 85 17.37 -23.02 1.37
N HIS A 86 16.41 -22.57 2.15
CA HIS A 86 15.35 -23.39 2.75
C HIS A 86 14.00 -23.16 2.07
N SER A 87 13.77 -21.95 1.57
CA SER A 87 12.50 -21.54 0.98
C SER A 87 12.73 -20.70 -0.27
N VAL A 88 11.81 -20.83 -1.22
CA VAL A 88 11.62 -19.84 -2.28
C VAL A 88 10.52 -18.91 -1.83
N ASP A 89 10.80 -17.62 -1.89
CA ASP A 89 9.93 -16.58 -1.39
C ASP A 89 9.84 -15.45 -2.41
N HIS A 90 8.71 -14.75 -2.46
CA HIS A 90 8.57 -13.64 -3.38
C HIS A 90 9.39 -12.44 -2.91
N ILE A 91 10.21 -11.86 -3.78
CA ILE A 91 10.90 -10.58 -3.53
C ILE A 91 9.88 -9.49 -3.19
N VAL A 92 8.76 -9.48 -3.92
CA VAL A 92 7.56 -8.72 -3.60
C VAL A 92 6.46 -9.68 -3.15
N PRO A 93 5.93 -9.60 -1.91
CA PRO A 93 4.85 -10.46 -1.45
C PRO A 93 3.58 -10.37 -2.31
N LYS A 94 2.85 -11.50 -2.46
CA LYS A 94 1.54 -11.55 -3.14
C LYS A 94 0.57 -10.49 -2.60
N SER A 95 0.56 -10.26 -1.28
CA SER A 95 -0.30 -9.25 -0.63
C SER A 95 -0.04 -7.81 -1.09
N LYS A 96 1.15 -7.54 -1.64
CA LYS A 96 1.48 -6.22 -2.21
C LYS A 96 1.29 -6.18 -3.71
N GLY A 97 0.90 -7.28 -4.36
CA GLY A 97 0.80 -7.44 -5.82
C GLY A 97 2.03 -8.10 -6.44
N GLY A 98 2.68 -9.02 -5.74
CA GLY A 98 3.74 -9.87 -6.31
C GLY A 98 3.17 -11.01 -7.15
N THR A 99 3.79 -11.29 -8.30
CA THR A 99 3.46 -12.39 -9.21
C THR A 99 4.34 -13.61 -8.93
N ASP A 100 3.98 -14.77 -9.50
CA ASP A 100 4.79 -15.99 -9.45
C ASP A 100 5.87 -16.02 -10.56
N ASP A 101 6.19 -14.86 -11.16
CA ASP A 101 7.22 -14.74 -12.20
C ASP A 101 8.61 -15.06 -11.64
N LEU A 102 9.46 -15.70 -12.45
CA LEU A 102 10.78 -16.17 -12.02
C LEU A 102 11.65 -15.05 -11.41
N ASP A 103 11.54 -13.83 -11.95
CA ASP A 103 12.30 -12.68 -11.50
C ASP A 103 11.80 -12.10 -10.17
N ASN A 104 10.56 -12.42 -9.77
CA ASN A 104 10.02 -12.05 -8.47
C ASN A 104 10.25 -13.13 -7.41
N LEU A 105 10.93 -14.23 -7.73
CA LEU A 105 11.19 -15.32 -6.80
C LEU A 105 12.67 -15.38 -6.42
N GLN A 106 12.94 -15.62 -5.13
CA GLN A 106 14.30 -15.73 -4.59
C GLN A 106 14.43 -16.91 -3.61
N SER A 107 15.56 -17.61 -3.68
CA SER A 107 15.94 -18.64 -2.72
C SER A 107 16.54 -18.01 -1.45
N LEU A 108 15.96 -18.30 -0.28
CA LEU A 108 16.35 -17.74 1.02
C LEU A 108 16.61 -18.83 2.06
N CYS A 109 17.63 -18.64 2.90
CA CYS A 109 17.82 -19.43 4.12
C CYS A 109 16.83 -18.97 5.22
N ARG A 110 16.64 -19.79 6.27
CA ARG A 110 15.69 -19.48 7.36
C ARG A 110 15.92 -18.11 8.00
N PRO A 111 17.15 -17.68 8.37
CA PRO A 111 17.37 -16.36 8.93
C PRO A 111 17.02 -15.22 7.98
N CYS A 112 17.37 -15.32 6.69
CA CYS A 112 17.06 -14.29 5.71
C CYS A 112 15.56 -14.20 5.41
N HIS A 113 14.88 -15.35 5.35
CA HIS A 113 13.41 -15.41 5.20
C HIS A 113 12.69 -14.84 6.42
N ALA A 114 13.13 -15.19 7.63
CA ALA A 114 12.60 -14.61 8.87
C ALA A 114 12.86 -13.09 8.93
N ALA A 115 14.05 -12.63 8.56
CA ALA A 115 14.37 -11.20 8.52
C ALA A 115 13.55 -10.44 7.48
N LYS A 116 13.27 -11.07 6.32
CA LYS A 116 12.36 -10.51 5.31
C LYS A 116 10.93 -10.45 5.84
N THR A 117 10.43 -11.54 6.40
CA THR A 117 9.10 -11.60 7.02
C THR A 117 8.98 -10.57 8.15
N ALA A 118 10.02 -10.38 8.95
CA ALA A 118 10.08 -9.37 10.00
C ALA A 118 10.10 -7.95 9.42
N ARG A 119 10.84 -7.67 8.35
CA ARG A 119 10.80 -6.37 7.64
C ARG A 119 9.45 -6.09 6.98
N GLU A 120 8.82 -7.11 6.44
CA GLU A 120 7.50 -7.01 5.81
C GLU A 120 6.41 -6.87 6.85
N GLY A 121 6.54 -7.59 7.97
CA GLY A 121 5.73 -7.50 9.16
C GLY A 121 5.93 -6.20 9.92
N SER A 122 7.13 -5.61 9.94
CA SER A 122 7.42 -4.29 10.53
C SER A 122 7.09 -3.15 9.59
N ALA A 123 7.04 -3.36 8.27
CA ALA A 123 6.40 -2.44 7.33
C ALA A 123 4.87 -2.49 7.43
N ALA A 124 4.28 -3.66 7.70
CA ALA A 124 2.86 -3.80 8.00
C ALA A 124 2.52 -3.21 9.39
N GLN A 125 3.32 -3.49 10.42
CA GLN A 125 3.22 -2.87 11.74
C GLN A 125 3.66 -1.41 11.75
N GLY A 126 4.49 -0.96 10.82
CA GLY A 126 4.90 0.44 10.65
C GLY A 126 3.84 1.25 9.92
N ALA A 127 3.10 0.62 9.00
CA ALA A 127 1.85 1.16 8.45
C ALA A 127 0.70 1.17 9.47
N LEU A 128 0.73 0.24 10.45
CA LEU A 128 -0.17 0.23 11.61
C LEU A 128 0.35 1.06 12.81
N LYS A 129 1.65 1.42 12.88
CA LYS A 129 2.23 2.30 13.93
C LYS A 129 2.37 3.75 13.48
N ALA A 130 2.31 4.00 12.17
CA ALA A 130 1.96 5.29 11.61
C ALA A 130 0.42 5.51 11.62
N GLU A 131 -0.32 4.71 12.40
CA GLU A 131 -1.49 5.21 13.10
C GLU A 131 -1.05 6.45 13.87
N ALA A 132 -1.51 7.62 13.44
CA ALA A 132 -1.54 8.78 14.31
C ALA A 132 -2.13 8.30 15.64
N GLN A 133 -1.35 8.38 16.72
CA GLN A 133 -1.94 8.28 18.05
C GLN A 133 -3.14 9.23 18.06
N PRO A 134 -4.32 8.78 18.51
CA PRO A 134 -5.50 9.62 18.48
C PRO A 134 -5.19 10.95 19.16
N SER A 135 -5.24 12.05 18.41
CA SER A 135 -5.10 13.37 18.99
C SER A 135 -6.46 13.79 19.54
N ILE A 136 -6.44 14.36 20.75
CA ILE A 136 -7.61 14.98 21.34
C ILE A 136 -7.70 16.38 20.74
N GLY A 137 -8.79 16.68 20.05
CA GLY A 137 -9.09 18.01 19.54
C GLY A 137 -9.24 19.01 20.70
N PRO A 138 -9.17 20.34 20.43
CA PRO A 138 -9.35 21.36 21.46
C PRO A 138 -10.72 21.31 22.17
N ASP A 139 -11.68 20.56 21.63
CA ASP A 139 -13.00 20.27 22.19
C ASP A 139 -13.07 18.95 23.00
N GLY A 140 -11.95 18.26 23.19
CA GLY A 140 -11.89 17.00 23.93
C GLY A 140 -12.30 15.76 23.12
N ARG A 141 -12.58 15.89 21.81
CA ARG A 141 -13.01 14.75 20.97
C ARG A 141 -11.84 14.06 20.28
N LEU A 142 -12.01 12.74 20.07
CA LEU A 142 -11.05 11.89 19.38
C LEU A 142 -11.01 12.26 17.89
N ILE A 143 -9.86 12.72 17.39
CA ILE A 143 -9.65 12.90 15.95
C ILE A 143 -9.25 11.54 15.36
N ILE A 144 -10.17 10.90 14.65
CA ILE A 144 -9.91 9.67 13.89
C ILE A 144 -9.47 10.05 12.47
N PRO A 145 -8.26 9.69 12.00
CA PRO A 145 -7.83 9.98 10.63
C PRO A 145 -8.77 9.30 9.62
N ARG A 146 -9.36 10.07 8.70
CA ARG A 146 -10.27 9.54 7.67
C ARG A 146 -9.52 8.68 6.65
N ASP A 147 -10.15 7.60 6.20
CA ASP A 147 -9.69 6.74 5.12
C ASP A 147 -10.31 7.26 3.79
N TRP A 148 -9.52 7.99 3.00
CA TRP A 148 -10.00 8.78 1.84
C TRP A 148 -10.11 7.99 0.52
N GLY A 149 -9.75 6.71 0.50
CA GLY A 149 -9.68 5.87 -0.71
C GLY A 149 -8.25 5.53 -1.14
N PHE A 150 -8.08 4.83 -2.28
CA PHE A 150 -6.77 4.29 -2.71
C PHE A 150 -5.78 5.36 -3.19
N SER A 151 -6.26 6.46 -3.77
CA SER A 151 -5.37 7.46 -4.39
C SER A 151 -4.74 8.41 -3.38
N ILE A 152 -5.37 8.65 -2.23
CA ILE A 152 -4.94 9.57 -1.17
C ILE A 152 -4.20 8.80 -0.05
N PRO A 153 -3.03 9.26 0.43
CA PRO A 153 -2.32 8.56 1.50
C PRO A 153 -3.14 8.52 2.80
N ARG A 154 -3.21 7.33 3.44
CA ARG A 154 -3.92 7.17 4.72
C ARG A 154 -3.36 8.09 5.80
N GLY A 155 -4.24 8.76 6.55
CA GLY A 155 -3.80 9.67 7.61
C GLY A 155 -2.96 10.84 7.11
N VAL A 156 -3.15 11.26 5.86
CA VAL A 156 -2.59 12.52 5.37
C VAL A 156 -3.13 13.67 6.23
N ARG A 157 -2.26 14.60 6.59
CA ARG A 157 -2.63 15.84 7.26
C ARG A 157 -2.75 16.95 6.22
N PRO A 158 -3.58 17.98 6.46
CA PRO A 158 -3.67 19.14 5.59
C PRO A 158 -2.30 19.76 5.26
N SER A 159 -2.17 20.31 4.06
CA SER A 159 -0.97 21.06 3.66
C SER A 159 -0.81 22.29 4.53
N ALA A 160 0.38 22.49 5.10
CA ALA A 160 0.73 23.69 5.84
C ALA A 160 1.05 24.86 4.92
N ILE A 161 1.36 24.62 3.64
CA ILE A 161 1.65 25.62 2.60
C ILE A 161 0.56 25.65 1.52
N PRO A 162 0.45 26.72 0.70
CA PRO A 162 -0.47 26.75 -0.43
C PRO A 162 -0.21 25.57 -1.37
N LEU A 163 -1.27 24.84 -1.72
CA LEU A 163 -1.21 23.67 -2.58
C LEU A 163 -2.17 23.80 -3.76
N THR A 164 -1.66 23.79 -4.98
CA THR A 164 -2.48 23.68 -6.18
C THR A 164 -2.56 22.22 -6.62
N ILE A 165 -3.76 21.63 -6.52
CA ILE A 165 -4.05 20.27 -6.96
C ILE A 165 -4.50 20.33 -8.43
N VAL A 166 -3.68 19.80 -9.33
CA VAL A 166 -3.91 19.85 -10.78
C VAL A 166 -4.45 18.51 -11.27
N CYS A 167 -5.70 18.53 -11.74
CA CYS A 167 -6.48 17.39 -12.20
C CYS A 167 -6.78 17.50 -13.70
N GLY A 168 -7.05 16.37 -14.35
CA GLY A 168 -7.34 16.33 -15.79
C GLY A 168 -7.11 14.94 -16.39
N PRO A 169 -7.73 14.61 -17.53
CA PRO A 169 -7.53 13.32 -18.17
C PRO A 169 -6.06 13.11 -18.59
N PRO A 170 -5.60 11.87 -18.80
CA PRO A 170 -4.29 11.63 -19.39
C PRO A 170 -4.08 12.45 -20.68
N ALA A 171 -2.88 12.99 -20.87
CA ALA A 171 -2.52 13.87 -21.99
C ALA A 171 -3.33 15.19 -22.13
N SER A 172 -3.99 15.65 -21.06
CA SER A 172 -4.65 16.96 -21.05
C SER A 172 -3.70 18.16 -20.99
N GLY A 173 -2.43 17.94 -20.61
CA GLY A 173 -1.42 19.01 -20.49
C GLY A 173 -1.06 19.41 -19.05
N LYS A 174 -1.44 18.62 -18.04
CA LYS A 174 -1.18 18.91 -16.61
C LYS A 174 0.29 19.23 -16.31
N THR A 175 1.19 18.33 -16.70
CA THR A 175 2.63 18.49 -16.44
C THR A 175 3.17 19.78 -17.06
N THR A 176 2.81 20.06 -18.32
CA THR A 176 3.19 21.31 -19.01
C THR A 176 2.63 22.54 -18.30
N TRP A 177 1.35 22.52 -17.95
CA TRP A 177 0.69 23.64 -17.26
C TRP A 177 1.34 23.98 -15.92
N VAL A 178 1.75 22.95 -15.15
CA VAL A 178 2.49 23.12 -13.89
C VAL A 178 3.90 23.64 -14.14
N GLN A 179 4.62 23.08 -15.10
CA GLN A 179 6.00 23.50 -15.41
C GLN A 179 6.10 24.97 -15.84
N GLU A 180 5.09 25.51 -16.52
CA GLU A 180 5.03 26.92 -16.90
C GLU A 180 4.77 27.90 -15.74
N ARG A 181 4.26 27.40 -14.59
CA ARG A 181 3.80 28.23 -13.46
C ARG A 181 4.57 27.99 -12.17
N ALA A 182 5.17 26.81 -12.03
CA ALA A 182 6.02 26.48 -10.91
C ALA A 182 7.26 27.38 -10.93
N GLY A 183 7.47 28.10 -9.83
CA GLY A 183 8.65 28.92 -9.62
C GLY A 183 9.82 28.10 -9.10
N SER A 184 11.01 28.70 -9.14
CA SER A 184 12.19 28.13 -8.48
C SER A 184 11.93 27.96 -6.98
N GLY A 185 12.11 26.74 -6.46
CA GLY A 185 11.89 26.40 -5.06
C GLY A 185 10.49 25.83 -4.74
N ASP A 186 9.56 25.81 -5.70
CA ASP A 186 8.26 25.18 -5.50
C ASP A 186 8.37 23.65 -5.43
N LYS A 187 7.54 23.02 -4.60
CA LYS A 187 7.45 21.56 -4.54
C LYS A 187 6.51 21.05 -5.63
N VAL A 188 7.04 20.37 -6.64
CA VAL A 188 6.23 19.70 -7.67
C VAL A 188 6.17 18.20 -7.38
N ILE A 189 4.96 17.70 -7.18
CA ILE A 189 4.65 16.28 -6.95
C ILE A 189 3.95 15.74 -8.19
N ASP A 190 4.74 15.22 -9.12
CA ASP A 190 4.28 14.55 -10.34
C ASP A 190 4.70 13.07 -10.30
N LEU A 191 3.74 12.15 -10.37
CA LEU A 191 4.02 10.72 -10.28
C LEU A 191 4.92 10.24 -11.42
N ASP A 192 4.76 10.76 -12.64
CA ASP A 192 5.57 10.31 -13.78
C ASP A 192 7.02 10.81 -13.68
N GLU A 193 7.26 12.02 -13.16
CA GLU A 193 8.60 12.50 -12.82
C GLU A 193 9.22 11.72 -11.66
N ILE A 194 8.40 11.39 -10.65
CA ILE A 194 8.87 10.58 -9.53
C ILE A 194 9.27 9.18 -10.02
N LYS A 195 8.56 8.57 -10.98
CA LYS A 195 8.97 7.29 -11.58
C LYS A 195 10.37 7.36 -12.17
N VAL A 196 10.69 8.43 -12.88
CA VAL A 196 12.05 8.66 -13.40
C VAL A 196 13.06 8.77 -12.24
N ARG A 197 12.75 9.58 -11.22
CA ARG A 197 13.62 9.79 -10.05
C ARG A 197 13.95 8.51 -9.27
N VAL A 198 13.02 7.55 -9.22
CA VAL A 198 13.23 6.26 -8.53
C VAL A 198 13.90 5.20 -9.42
N GLY A 199 14.43 5.60 -10.58
CA GLY A 199 15.19 4.75 -11.51
C GLY A 199 14.36 4.10 -12.62
N GLY A 200 13.15 4.61 -12.87
CA GLY A 200 12.29 4.18 -13.98
C GLY A 200 12.38 5.10 -15.19
N VAL A 201 11.45 4.93 -16.11
CA VAL A 201 11.18 5.88 -17.21
C VAL A 201 9.83 6.57 -17.00
N ARG A 202 9.50 7.60 -17.80
CA ARG A 202 8.15 8.16 -17.78
C ARG A 202 7.14 7.08 -18.19
N TYR A 203 5.97 7.11 -17.56
CA TYR A 203 4.88 6.14 -17.77
C TYR A 203 5.21 4.67 -17.48
N ASP A 204 6.34 4.38 -16.83
CA ASP A 204 6.77 3.02 -16.49
C ASP A 204 5.66 2.23 -15.79
N GLN A 205 5.42 1.01 -16.28
CA GLN A 205 4.39 0.09 -15.78
C GLN A 205 4.94 -0.99 -14.85
N ARG A 206 6.26 -1.07 -14.68
CA ARG A 206 6.88 -2.06 -13.80
C ARG A 206 6.43 -1.79 -12.38
N THR A 207 5.78 -2.78 -11.78
CA THR A 207 5.21 -2.69 -10.42
C THR A 207 6.23 -2.23 -9.37
N GLY A 208 7.50 -2.62 -9.53
CA GLY A 208 8.59 -2.18 -8.64
C GLY A 208 8.85 -0.67 -8.70
N ILE A 209 8.84 -0.08 -9.90
CA ILE A 209 8.98 1.36 -10.11
C ILE A 209 7.75 2.08 -9.58
N PHE A 210 6.54 1.60 -9.93
CA PHE A 210 5.30 2.19 -9.45
C PHE A 210 5.22 2.26 -7.92
N ARG A 211 5.58 1.19 -7.19
CA ARG A 211 5.57 1.22 -5.71
C ARG A 211 6.59 2.19 -5.12
N LYS A 212 7.81 2.22 -5.65
CA LYS A 212 8.81 3.19 -5.21
C LYS A 212 8.31 4.62 -5.44
N ALA A 213 7.71 4.86 -6.60
CA ALA A 213 7.18 6.16 -6.96
C ALA A 213 6.01 6.57 -6.06
N MET A 214 5.06 5.66 -5.79
CA MET A 214 3.97 5.90 -4.84
C MET A 214 4.46 6.16 -3.42
N ALA A 215 5.45 5.40 -2.92
CA ALA A 215 6.01 5.64 -1.59
C ALA A 215 6.71 7.01 -1.49
N TYR A 216 7.47 7.39 -2.53
CA TYR A 216 8.11 8.70 -2.60
C TYR A 216 7.08 9.83 -2.71
N ARG A 217 6.05 9.66 -3.54
CA ARG A 217 4.91 10.57 -3.65
C ARG A 217 4.23 10.77 -2.28
N ASP A 218 3.91 9.69 -1.58
CA ASP A 218 3.24 9.74 -0.28
C ASP A 218 4.09 10.42 0.78
N MET A 219 5.41 10.18 0.76
CA MET A 219 6.36 10.89 1.62
C MET A 219 6.34 12.40 1.33
N MET A 220 6.39 12.81 0.05
CA MET A 220 6.31 14.22 -0.33
C MET A 220 4.98 14.85 0.14
N ILE A 221 3.85 14.20 -0.15
CA ILE A 221 2.52 14.68 0.25
C ILE A 221 2.45 14.85 1.78
N ARG A 222 2.94 13.87 2.56
CA ARG A 222 2.92 13.95 4.03
C ARG A 222 3.79 15.08 4.57
N SER A 223 4.93 15.35 3.94
CA SER A 223 5.83 16.44 4.37
C SER A 223 5.23 17.83 4.18
N LEU A 224 4.22 17.99 3.32
CA LEU A 224 3.52 19.27 3.13
C LEU A 224 2.91 19.81 4.43
N ALA A 225 2.54 18.92 5.37
CA ALA A 225 1.97 19.31 6.66
C ALA A 225 3.00 19.90 7.63
N ASP A 226 4.30 19.71 7.36
CA ASP A 226 5.41 20.18 8.19
C ASP A 226 6.22 21.29 7.51
N ASP A 227 5.85 21.67 6.27
CA ASP A 227 6.50 22.74 5.54
C ASP A 227 6.17 24.12 6.14
N VAL A 228 7.22 24.91 6.38
CA VAL A 228 7.11 26.24 7.00
C VAL A 228 6.90 27.37 5.98
N SER A 229 7.29 27.16 4.72
CA SER A 229 7.23 28.18 3.66
C SER A 229 7.25 27.54 2.26
N GLY A 230 6.95 28.35 1.25
CA GLY A 230 6.88 27.93 -0.15
C GLY A 230 5.46 27.64 -0.62
N LYS A 231 5.35 27.07 -1.84
CA LYS A 231 4.10 26.59 -2.44
C LYS A 231 4.34 25.22 -3.08
N ALA A 232 3.27 24.44 -3.20
CA ALA A 232 3.32 23.10 -3.76
C ALA A 232 2.31 22.91 -4.90
N TRP A 233 2.66 22.00 -5.79
CA TRP A 233 1.86 21.58 -6.94
C TRP A 233 1.72 20.06 -6.90
N LEU A 234 0.49 19.56 -6.90
CA LEU A 234 0.22 18.13 -6.87
C LEU A 234 -0.56 17.73 -8.12
N ILE A 235 0.06 16.92 -8.98
CA ILE A 235 -0.61 16.38 -10.16
C ILE A 235 -1.27 15.06 -9.80
N VAL A 236 -2.59 14.99 -9.95
CA VAL A 236 -3.37 13.77 -9.75
C VAL A 236 -4.31 13.57 -10.93
N THR A 237 -4.70 12.33 -11.21
CA THR A 237 -5.76 12.08 -12.19
C THR A 237 -7.10 12.47 -11.57
N ALA A 238 -7.54 11.79 -10.51
CA ALA A 238 -8.86 12.00 -9.87
C ALA A 238 -10.02 12.04 -10.90
N PRO A 239 -10.27 10.90 -11.60
CA PRO A 239 -11.23 10.81 -12.69
C PRO A 239 -12.65 11.29 -12.37
N THR A 240 -13.10 11.17 -11.11
CA THR A 240 -14.46 11.55 -10.71
C THR A 240 -14.52 12.88 -9.98
N LYS A 241 -15.66 13.57 -10.03
CA LYS A 241 -15.88 14.81 -9.26
C LYS A 241 -15.74 14.55 -7.75
N ALA A 242 -16.25 13.42 -7.29
CA ALA A 242 -16.13 13.00 -5.89
C ALA A 242 -14.66 12.84 -5.46
N GLU A 243 -13.83 12.20 -6.26
CA GLU A 243 -12.41 12.04 -5.95
C GLU A 243 -11.65 13.36 -5.90
N ARG A 244 -11.98 14.31 -6.78
CA ARG A 244 -11.37 15.66 -6.76
C ARG A 244 -11.71 16.40 -5.47
N LEU A 245 -12.98 16.33 -5.04
CA LEU A 245 -13.42 16.95 -3.79
C LEU A 245 -12.78 16.28 -2.56
N MET A 246 -12.62 14.95 -2.57
CA MET A 246 -11.90 14.23 -1.50
C MET A 246 -10.44 14.69 -1.38
N TRP A 247 -9.76 14.96 -2.51
CA TRP A 247 -8.39 15.51 -2.50
C TRP A 247 -8.33 16.90 -1.86
N VAL A 248 -9.24 17.80 -2.23
CA VAL A 248 -9.32 19.14 -1.64
C VAL A 248 -9.61 19.07 -0.15
N GLU A 249 -10.57 18.24 0.26
CA GLU A 249 -10.94 18.05 1.66
C GLU A 249 -9.78 17.47 2.48
N ALA A 250 -9.09 16.46 1.96
CA ALA A 250 -7.95 15.81 2.62
C ALA A 250 -6.76 16.75 2.80
N MET A 251 -6.48 17.61 1.81
CA MET A 251 -5.35 18.54 1.85
C MET A 251 -5.70 19.86 2.56
N GLY A 252 -6.97 20.09 2.86
CA GLY A 252 -7.46 21.18 3.72
C GLY A 252 -7.51 22.56 3.04
N PRO A 253 -7.84 23.61 3.81
CA PRO A 253 -8.36 24.88 3.29
C PRO A 253 -7.35 25.73 2.52
N ARG A 254 -6.05 25.42 2.58
CA ARG A 254 -5.00 26.07 1.78
C ARG A 254 -4.82 25.44 0.39
N SER A 255 -5.65 24.47 0.05
CA SER A 255 -5.57 23.73 -1.20
C SER A 255 -6.61 24.24 -2.19
N GLU A 256 -6.17 24.51 -3.42
CA GLU A 256 -7.04 24.87 -4.55
C GLU A 256 -7.05 23.75 -5.58
N LEU A 257 -8.18 23.59 -6.28
CA LEU A 257 -8.34 22.60 -7.35
C LEU A 257 -8.31 23.29 -8.71
N MET A 258 -7.38 22.87 -9.56
CA MET A 258 -7.31 23.25 -10.96
C MET A 258 -7.66 22.05 -11.83
N VAL A 259 -8.78 22.12 -12.56
CA VAL A 259 -9.19 21.07 -13.51
C VAL A 259 -8.87 21.51 -14.93
N ILE A 260 -7.98 20.80 -15.60
CA ILE A 260 -7.70 20.99 -17.02
C ILE A 260 -8.73 20.21 -17.84
N ASP A 261 -9.72 20.93 -18.35
CA ASP A 261 -10.73 20.37 -19.24
C ASP A 261 -10.26 20.40 -20.69
N ALA A 262 -9.62 19.31 -21.11
CA ALA A 262 -9.21 19.10 -22.49
C ALA A 262 -10.25 18.23 -23.24
N PRO A 263 -10.52 18.50 -24.53
CA PRO A 263 -11.35 17.62 -25.35
C PRO A 263 -10.79 16.19 -25.38
N GLU A 264 -11.67 15.20 -25.31
CA GLU A 264 -11.29 13.78 -25.31
C GLU A 264 -10.50 13.43 -26.57
N ALA A 265 -10.99 13.88 -27.73
CA ALA A 265 -10.34 13.66 -29.02
C ALA A 265 -8.89 14.16 -29.01
N SER A 266 -8.65 15.37 -28.51
CA SER A 266 -7.31 15.95 -28.41
C SER A 266 -6.40 15.18 -27.44
N CYS A 267 -6.95 14.66 -26.33
CA CYS A 267 -6.17 13.82 -25.41
C CYS A 267 -5.77 12.49 -26.08
N ILE A 268 -6.70 11.84 -26.77
CA ILE A 268 -6.45 10.57 -27.48
C ILE A 268 -5.43 10.77 -28.61
N GLU A 269 -5.55 11.85 -29.37
CA GLU A 269 -4.59 12.21 -30.42
C GLU A 269 -3.17 12.37 -29.85
N ARG A 270 -3.03 13.16 -28.77
CA ARG A 270 -1.75 13.34 -28.08
C ARG A 270 -1.19 12.05 -27.47
N ILE A 271 -2.04 11.12 -27.03
CA ILE A 271 -1.59 9.81 -26.54
C ILE A 271 -1.03 8.98 -27.70
N ARG A 272 -1.71 8.98 -28.85
CA ARG A 272 -1.30 8.20 -30.03
C ARG A 272 -0.04 8.74 -30.69
N ALA A 273 0.14 10.07 -30.67
CA ALA A 273 1.30 10.72 -31.27
C ALA A 273 2.58 10.62 -30.42
N ASP A 274 2.45 10.30 -29.13
CA ASP A 274 3.57 10.26 -28.18
C ASP A 274 4.18 8.85 -28.10
N ALA A 275 5.38 8.69 -28.64
CA ALA A 275 6.11 7.42 -28.65
C ALA A 275 6.42 6.90 -27.24
N GLU A 276 6.62 7.78 -26.24
CA GLU A 276 6.85 7.37 -24.84
C GLU A 276 5.62 6.69 -24.23
N ARG A 277 4.44 6.95 -24.80
CA ARG A 277 3.17 6.38 -24.34
C ARG A 277 2.75 5.13 -25.10
N ALA A 278 3.50 4.68 -26.10
CA ALA A 278 3.06 3.62 -27.02
C ALA A 278 2.62 2.35 -26.28
N GLU A 279 3.39 1.88 -25.30
CA GLU A 279 3.08 0.67 -24.52
C GLU A 279 1.86 0.83 -23.60
N VAL A 280 1.54 2.06 -23.19
CA VAL A 280 0.47 2.36 -22.24
C VAL A 280 -0.75 3.00 -22.88
N ALA A 281 -0.72 3.25 -24.19
CA ALA A 281 -1.69 4.04 -24.91
C ALA A 281 -3.12 3.53 -24.72
N ALA A 282 -3.34 2.21 -24.81
CA ALA A 282 -4.66 1.61 -24.62
C ALA A 282 -5.24 1.89 -23.23
N ALA A 283 -4.43 1.75 -22.18
CA ALA A 283 -4.84 2.01 -20.80
C ALA A 283 -5.12 3.50 -20.56
N LEU A 284 -4.28 4.39 -21.12
CA LEU A 284 -4.46 5.83 -21.03
C LEU A 284 -5.74 6.29 -21.76
N ILE A 285 -6.00 5.79 -22.97
CA ILE A 285 -7.23 6.08 -23.73
C ILE A 285 -8.47 5.62 -22.96
N ALA A 286 -8.43 4.43 -22.35
CA ALA A 286 -9.52 3.95 -21.50
C ALA A 286 -9.73 4.86 -20.27
N ALA A 287 -8.65 5.40 -19.70
CA ALA A 287 -8.74 6.35 -18.59
C ALA A 287 -9.27 7.72 -19.02
N VAL A 288 -8.95 8.21 -20.23
CA VAL A 288 -9.55 9.44 -20.79
C VAL A 288 -11.07 9.28 -20.93
N ARG A 289 -11.53 8.14 -21.46
CA ARG A 289 -12.97 7.86 -21.66
C ARG A 289 -13.77 7.75 -20.35
N ARG A 290 -13.10 7.38 -19.25
CA ARG A 290 -13.71 7.30 -17.90
C ARG A 290 -13.66 8.64 -17.15
N TRP A 291 -13.12 9.69 -17.76
CA TRP A 291 -13.02 11.01 -17.13
C TRP A 291 -14.40 11.67 -17.00
N GLU A 292 -14.81 12.00 -15.77
CA GLU A 292 -16.04 12.77 -15.54
C GLU A 292 -15.80 14.25 -15.83
N ARG A 293 -16.52 14.81 -16.79
CA ARG A 293 -16.46 16.26 -17.09
C ARG A 293 -17.27 17.06 -16.07
#